data_AF-A0A401PQZ6-F1
#
_entry.id   AF-A0A401PQZ6-F1
#
_cell.length_a   1.000
_cell.length_b   1.000
_cell.length_c   1.000
_cell.angle_alpha   90.00
_cell.angle_beta   90.00
_cell.angle_gamma   90.00
#
_symmetry.space_group_name_H-M   'P 1'
#
loop_
_entity.id
_entity.type
_entity.pdbx_description
1 polymer ?
#
loop_
_entity_poly.entity_id
_entity_poly.type
_entity_poly.pdbx_seq_one_letter_code
_entity_poly.pdbx_strand_id
1 'polypeptide(L)'
;MAPLLGRKPFPLAKPLTDLSAEETIYVIEHSGEGFRSNDEYESRLSRYAERIWTCKSTGSNQLTHKEAWEEEQEVTELLKEEYPVWFEKPVLEHVHHNTLSLDKLVDKTWMEIMTKFAIGERCEFQVGENKILQVVVVKVHPLEPKEELSSEKKTDGTCDSPSSDKENSSQVAHESLGIEPCNKIEESKRDSNTSDRARRSPRKLPTSLKKEEKKWVHPKFLPYKYDVKLQEEDKIISNVPVESLIRSERPPNKEILRYFIRHNSMRMGMGENAPWVVEDSLVQKYSLPSKFSDFLLSPYKPPKWTEDDECNGKEMYLFALVFVKMQKKYIPSAK
;
A
#
# COMPACT_ATOMS: atom_id res chain seq x y z
N MET A 1 -4.20 -10.74 12.38
CA MET A 1 -4.64 -10.54 10.98
C MET A 1 -4.42 -11.84 10.20
N ALA A 2 -5.09 -12.10 9.07
CA ALA A 2 -4.93 -13.37 8.33
C ALA A 2 -3.82 -13.28 7.25
N PRO A 3 -2.92 -14.28 7.14
CA PRO A 3 -1.92 -14.36 6.07
C PRO A 3 -2.51 -14.41 4.65
N LEU A 4 -1.69 -14.03 3.66
CA LEU A 4 -2.03 -14.17 2.25
C LEU A 4 -1.42 -15.44 1.65
N LEU A 5 -2.16 -16.07 0.74
CA LEU A 5 -1.59 -17.03 -0.20
C LEU A 5 -1.00 -16.24 -1.38
N GLY A 6 0.31 -15.98 -1.31
CA GLY A 6 1.03 -15.09 -2.22
C GLY A 6 0.56 -13.63 -2.14
N ARG A 7 -0.48 -13.26 -2.89
CA ARG A 7 -1.06 -11.89 -2.91
C ARG A 7 -2.57 -11.85 -2.73
N LYS A 8 -3.21 -12.99 -2.46
CA LYS A 8 -4.66 -13.10 -2.31
C LYS A 8 -5.00 -13.55 -0.88
N PRO A 9 -6.13 -13.09 -0.30
CA PRO A 9 -6.66 -13.70 0.91
C PRO A 9 -6.90 -15.20 0.68
N PHE A 10 -6.61 -16.01 1.69
CA PHE A 10 -6.94 -17.42 1.68
C PHE A 10 -8.28 -17.66 2.39
N PRO A 11 -9.22 -18.43 1.81
CA PRO A 11 -10.48 -18.72 2.46
C PRO A 11 -10.27 -19.66 3.65
N LEU A 12 -10.54 -19.18 4.86
CA LEU A 12 -10.58 -20.02 6.06
C LEU A 12 -11.88 -20.82 6.10
N ALA A 13 -11.79 -22.06 6.60
CA ALA A 13 -12.93 -22.86 7.00
C ALA A 13 -13.67 -22.15 8.15
N LYS A 14 -14.99 -22.32 8.20
CA LYS A 14 -15.78 -21.71 9.27
C LYS A 14 -15.47 -22.42 10.60
N PRO A 15 -15.32 -21.68 11.71
CA PRO A 15 -15.38 -22.29 13.04
C PRO A 15 -16.68 -23.07 13.18
N LEU A 16 -16.58 -24.33 13.61
CA LEU A 16 -17.73 -25.18 13.88
C LEU A 16 -18.44 -24.66 15.13
N THR A 17 -19.73 -24.35 15.02
CA THR A 17 -20.54 -23.74 16.11
C THR A 17 -21.65 -24.65 16.61
N ASP A 18 -21.87 -25.75 15.90
CA ASP A 18 -22.90 -26.77 16.06
C ASP A 18 -22.30 -28.06 16.67
N LEU A 19 -21.66 -27.94 17.83
CA LEU A 19 -20.92 -29.04 18.45
C LEU A 19 -21.82 -29.90 19.34
N SER A 20 -21.86 -31.20 19.10
CA SER A 20 -22.37 -32.17 20.09
C SER A 20 -21.31 -32.43 21.16
N ALA A 21 -21.72 -32.72 22.40
CA ALA A 21 -20.81 -32.93 23.54
C ALA A 21 -19.88 -34.16 23.41
N GLU A 22 -20.10 -34.99 22.39
CA GLU A 22 -19.43 -36.27 22.14
C GLU A 22 -18.63 -36.27 20.81
N GLU A 23 -18.61 -35.15 20.08
CA GLU A 23 -17.98 -35.07 18.75
C GLU A 23 -16.48 -34.76 18.81
N THR A 24 -15.64 -35.61 18.21
CA THR A 24 -14.19 -35.37 18.07
C THR A 24 -13.92 -34.36 16.96
N ILE A 25 -13.35 -33.21 17.32
CA ILE A 25 -13.08 -32.09 16.40
C ILE A 25 -11.58 -31.78 16.41
N TYR A 26 -11.01 -31.59 15.23
CA TYR A 26 -9.62 -31.18 15.06
C TYR A 26 -9.56 -29.68 14.83
N VAL A 27 -8.79 -28.94 15.63
CA VAL A 27 -8.72 -27.47 15.55
C VAL A 27 -7.29 -27.01 15.29
N ILE A 28 -7.13 -26.11 14.32
CA ILE A 28 -5.85 -25.40 14.09
C ILE A 28 -5.82 -24.15 14.97
N GLU A 29 -5.04 -24.21 16.05
CA GLU A 29 -4.99 -23.20 17.13
C GLU A 29 -4.88 -21.75 16.63
N HIS A 30 -3.95 -21.47 15.70
CA HIS A 30 -3.64 -20.11 15.27
C HIS A 30 -4.62 -19.55 14.21
N SER A 31 -5.27 -20.40 13.41
CA SER A 31 -6.31 -19.94 12.45
C SER A 31 -7.73 -20.03 13.01
N GLY A 32 -7.95 -20.76 14.11
CA GLY A 32 -9.26 -20.97 14.73
C GLY A 32 -10.18 -21.90 13.94
N GLU A 33 -9.65 -22.62 12.95
CA GLU A 33 -10.42 -23.48 12.05
C GLU A 33 -10.65 -24.85 12.66
N GLY A 34 -11.91 -25.31 12.66
CA GLY A 34 -12.31 -26.63 13.13
C GLY A 34 -12.72 -27.57 11.98
N PHE A 35 -12.34 -28.84 12.09
CA PHE A 35 -12.61 -29.89 11.11
C PHE A 35 -13.20 -31.11 11.81
N ARG A 36 -14.22 -31.72 11.17
CA ARG A 36 -14.84 -32.98 11.62
C ARG A 36 -14.08 -34.20 11.09
N SER A 37 -13.51 -34.10 9.89
CA SER A 37 -12.67 -35.14 9.29
C SER A 37 -11.21 -34.97 9.67
N ASN A 38 -10.54 -36.08 10.01
CA ASN A 38 -9.09 -36.10 10.22
C ASN A 38 -8.32 -35.81 8.92
N ASP A 39 -8.76 -36.40 7.79
CA ASP A 39 -8.12 -36.24 6.48
C ASP A 39 -8.12 -34.78 6.01
N GLU A 40 -9.20 -34.03 6.27
CA GLU A 40 -9.30 -32.60 5.97
C GLU A 40 -8.32 -31.76 6.81
N TYR A 41 -8.21 -32.09 8.10
CA TYR A 41 -7.29 -31.45 9.04
C TYR A 41 -5.83 -31.71 8.66
N GLU A 42 -5.46 -32.96 8.38
CA GLU A 42 -4.09 -33.30 7.94
C GLU A 42 -3.76 -32.65 6.58
N SER A 43 -4.70 -32.66 5.63
CA SER A 43 -4.57 -31.94 4.35
C SER A 43 -4.35 -30.44 4.58
N ARG A 44 -5.04 -29.83 5.55
CA ARG A 44 -4.85 -28.42 5.88
C ARG A 44 -3.50 -28.15 6.54
N LEU A 45 -3.07 -28.98 7.49
CA LEU A 45 -1.77 -28.86 8.12
C LEU A 45 -0.64 -28.97 7.09
N SER A 46 -0.73 -29.94 6.18
CA SER A 46 0.21 -30.09 5.05
C SER A 46 0.31 -28.80 4.23
N ARG A 47 -0.84 -28.21 3.87
CA ARG A 47 -0.91 -26.94 3.14
C ARG A 47 -0.37 -25.74 3.94
N TYR A 48 -0.47 -25.76 5.27
CA TYR A 48 0.06 -24.71 6.15
C TYR A 48 1.56 -24.85 6.42
N ALA A 49 2.12 -26.05 6.30
CA ALA A 49 3.54 -26.32 6.35
C ALA A 49 4.31 -25.94 5.05
N GLU A 50 3.61 -25.75 3.92
CA GLU A 50 4.22 -25.24 2.69
C GLU A 50 4.73 -23.81 2.85
N ARG A 51 5.92 -23.52 2.29
CA ARG A 51 6.53 -22.18 2.28
C ARG A 51 6.00 -21.29 1.15
N ILE A 52 4.70 -21.05 1.16
CA ILE A 52 3.95 -20.33 0.12
C ILE A 52 3.20 -19.08 0.64
N TRP A 53 3.21 -18.91 1.96
CA TRP A 53 2.46 -17.86 2.64
C TRP A 53 3.23 -16.55 2.61
N THR A 54 2.48 -15.46 2.76
CA THR A 54 2.99 -14.10 2.71
C THR A 54 2.28 -13.28 3.77
N CYS A 55 3.05 -12.60 4.61
CA CYS A 55 2.52 -11.61 5.53
C CYS A 55 1.93 -10.45 4.70
N LYS A 56 0.63 -10.17 4.89
CA LYS A 56 -0.09 -9.05 4.27
C LYS A 56 0.61 -7.74 4.61
N SER A 57 0.97 -7.57 5.88
CA SER A 57 1.48 -6.32 6.45
C SER A 57 2.93 -6.01 6.05
N THR A 58 3.88 -6.93 6.29
CA THR A 58 5.31 -6.75 5.90
C THR A 58 5.53 -7.01 4.41
N GLY A 59 4.91 -8.06 3.87
CA GLY A 59 5.24 -8.62 2.55
C GLY A 59 6.37 -9.65 2.54
N SER A 60 6.87 -10.05 3.71
CA SER A 60 7.66 -11.28 3.85
C SER A 60 6.92 -12.44 3.20
N ASN A 61 7.62 -13.22 2.39
CA ASN A 61 7.08 -14.35 1.64
C ASN A 61 7.97 -15.58 1.82
N GLN A 62 7.55 -16.73 1.27
CA GLN A 62 8.19 -18.04 1.51
C GLN A 62 8.14 -18.47 3.01
N LEU A 63 7.10 -18.02 3.69
CA LEU A 63 6.74 -18.39 5.06
C LEU A 63 5.77 -19.57 5.05
N THR A 64 5.74 -20.33 6.14
CA THR A 64 4.60 -21.18 6.53
C THR A 64 3.42 -20.32 6.99
N HIS A 65 2.22 -20.91 7.09
CA HIS A 65 1.04 -20.16 7.53
C HIS A 65 1.24 -19.62 8.96
N LYS A 66 1.84 -20.43 9.85
CA LYS A 66 2.09 -20.04 11.24
C LYS A 66 3.10 -18.90 11.35
N GLU A 67 4.27 -19.00 10.71
CA GLU A 67 5.27 -17.91 10.69
C GLU A 67 4.65 -16.59 10.16
N ALA A 68 3.87 -16.66 9.07
CA ALA A 68 3.20 -15.48 8.52
C ALA A 68 2.12 -14.90 9.44
N TRP A 69 1.42 -15.75 10.20
CA TRP A 69 0.42 -15.32 11.18
C TRP A 69 1.07 -14.69 12.41
N GLU A 70 2.22 -15.21 12.86
CA GLU A 70 3.00 -14.63 13.95
C GLU A 70 3.52 -13.22 13.57
N GLU A 71 4.09 -13.05 12.37
CA GLU A 71 4.45 -11.71 11.83
C GLU A 71 3.25 -10.75 11.78
N GLU A 72 2.05 -11.22 11.41
CA GLU A 72 0.84 -10.40 11.41
C GLU A 72 0.46 -9.91 12.80
N GLN A 73 0.67 -10.73 13.84
CA GLN A 73 0.36 -10.36 15.21
C GLN A 73 1.39 -9.36 15.76
N GLU A 74 2.69 -9.57 15.49
CA GLU A 74 3.76 -8.60 15.82
C GLU A 74 3.50 -7.23 15.19
N VAL A 75 3.13 -7.18 13.89
CA VAL A 75 2.80 -5.90 13.25
C VAL A 75 1.49 -5.30 13.78
N THR A 76 0.53 -6.13 14.19
CA THR A 76 -0.70 -5.66 14.86
C THR A 76 -0.39 -4.95 16.18
N GLU A 77 0.60 -5.43 16.94
CA GLU A 77 1.04 -4.82 18.20
C GLU A 77 1.87 -3.56 17.94
N LEU A 78 2.85 -3.64 17.05
CA LEU A 78 3.67 -2.49 16.62
C LEU A 78 2.81 -1.31 16.11
N LEU A 79 1.74 -1.58 15.36
CA LEU A 79 0.84 -0.54 14.89
C LEU A 79 -0.02 0.08 16.01
N LYS A 80 -0.34 -0.64 17.08
CA LYS A 80 -1.05 -0.07 18.25
C LYS A 80 -0.15 0.88 19.06
N GLU A 81 1.15 0.62 19.08
CA GLU A 81 2.14 1.42 19.82
C GLU A 81 2.64 2.62 19.01
N GLU A 82 3.01 2.42 17.74
CA GLU A 82 3.73 3.41 16.92
C GLU A 82 2.83 4.21 15.95
N TYR A 83 1.56 3.85 15.76
CA TYR A 83 0.66 4.54 14.82
C TYR A 83 -0.34 5.47 15.54
N PRO A 84 -0.23 6.80 15.41
CA PRO A 84 -1.12 7.72 16.12
C PRO A 84 -2.55 7.71 15.56
N VAL A 85 -3.53 7.52 16.46
CA VAL A 85 -4.95 7.31 16.13
C VAL A 85 -5.61 8.44 15.32
N TRP A 86 -5.13 9.68 15.46
CA TRP A 86 -5.62 10.83 14.68
C TRP A 86 -5.26 10.76 13.19
N PHE A 87 -4.27 9.95 12.81
CA PHE A 87 -3.94 9.71 11.41
C PHE A 87 -4.75 8.57 10.77
N GLU A 88 -5.41 7.69 11.55
CA GLU A 88 -6.15 6.53 11.00
C GLU A 88 -7.16 6.98 9.94
N LYS A 89 -8.11 7.84 10.31
CA LYS A 89 -9.16 8.32 9.40
C LYS A 89 -8.59 9.01 8.15
N PRO A 90 -7.80 10.10 8.23
CA PRO A 90 -7.35 10.81 7.03
C PRO A 90 -6.46 9.95 6.13
N VAL A 91 -5.66 9.02 6.68
CA VAL A 91 -4.89 8.08 5.86
C VAL A 91 -5.79 7.06 5.17
N LEU A 92 -6.77 6.48 5.86
CA LEU A 92 -7.71 5.56 5.22
C LEU A 92 -8.57 6.25 4.15
N GLU A 93 -9.00 7.50 4.36
CA GLU A 93 -9.67 8.32 3.33
C GLU A 93 -8.77 8.58 2.12
N HIS A 94 -7.47 8.80 2.33
CA HIS A 94 -6.50 8.99 1.25
C HIS A 94 -6.25 7.70 0.46
N VAL A 95 -6.08 6.57 1.15
CA VAL A 95 -5.81 5.23 0.61
C VAL A 95 -7.01 4.67 -0.14
N HIS A 96 -8.21 4.82 0.39
CA HIS A 96 -9.42 4.23 -0.19
C HIS A 96 -9.65 4.73 -1.62
N HIS A 97 -9.77 3.80 -2.56
CA HIS A 97 -9.90 4.01 -4.00
C HIS A 97 -8.71 4.74 -4.67
N ASN A 98 -7.56 4.81 -4.02
CA ASN A 98 -6.34 5.32 -4.61
C ASN A 98 -5.73 4.28 -5.56
N THR A 99 -5.14 4.68 -6.69
CA THR A 99 -4.56 3.77 -7.69
C THR A 99 -3.03 3.74 -7.69
N LEU A 100 -2.39 4.62 -6.91
CA LEU A 100 -0.93 4.73 -6.80
C LEU A 100 -0.29 3.40 -6.34
N SER A 101 0.96 3.18 -6.76
CA SER A 101 1.79 2.12 -6.16
C SER A 101 2.04 2.40 -4.68
N LEU A 102 2.28 1.35 -3.89
CA LEU A 102 2.47 1.44 -2.44
C LEU A 102 3.48 2.52 -2.03
N ASP A 103 4.65 2.57 -2.66
CA ASP A 103 5.70 3.53 -2.31
C ASP A 103 5.30 4.98 -2.61
N LYS A 104 4.64 5.22 -3.76
CA LYS A 104 4.12 6.56 -4.11
C LYS A 104 2.99 6.98 -3.18
N LEU A 105 2.16 6.02 -2.75
CA LEU A 105 1.06 6.24 -1.80
C LEU A 105 1.59 6.57 -0.40
N VAL A 106 2.57 5.80 0.10
CA VAL A 106 3.30 6.06 1.35
C VAL A 106 3.97 7.42 1.29
N ASP A 107 4.72 7.74 0.23
CA ASP A 107 5.39 9.03 0.08
C ASP A 107 4.42 10.21 0.10
N LYS A 108 3.32 10.14 -0.65
CA LYS A 108 2.32 11.21 -0.71
C LYS A 108 1.60 11.39 0.64
N THR A 109 1.15 10.28 1.23
CA THR A 109 0.44 10.29 2.52
C THR A 109 1.34 10.80 3.64
N TRP A 110 2.61 10.38 3.66
CA TRP A 110 3.60 10.87 4.62
C TRP A 110 3.88 12.36 4.44
N MET A 111 3.98 12.85 3.20
CA MET A 111 4.13 14.29 2.95
C MET A 111 2.93 15.10 3.49
N GLU A 112 1.70 14.59 3.41
CA GLU A 112 0.52 15.22 4.00
C GLU A 112 0.62 15.29 5.54
N ILE A 113 1.02 14.19 6.20
CA ILE A 113 1.29 14.14 7.65
C ILE A 113 2.39 15.15 8.05
N MET A 114 3.45 15.26 7.26
CA MET A 114 4.61 16.12 7.57
C MET A 114 4.36 17.62 7.29
N THR A 115 3.24 17.98 6.65
CA THR A 115 2.94 19.38 6.24
C THR A 115 1.66 19.94 6.84
N LYS A 116 0.92 19.15 7.63
CA LYS A 116 -0.40 19.49 8.17
C LYS A 116 -0.61 18.81 9.54
N PHE A 117 -1.36 19.45 10.43
CA PHE A 117 -1.86 18.80 11.65
C PHE A 117 -3.20 18.09 11.37
N ALA A 118 -3.42 16.94 12.00
CA ALA A 118 -4.66 16.18 11.96
C ALA A 118 -5.65 16.61 13.06
N ILE A 119 -6.94 16.31 12.88
CA ILE A 119 -7.95 16.52 13.92
C ILE A 119 -7.75 15.47 15.02
N GLY A 120 -7.77 15.90 16.28
CA GLY A 120 -7.44 15.06 17.45
C GLY A 120 -5.95 14.97 17.76
N GLU A 121 -5.08 15.55 16.93
CA GLU A 121 -3.64 15.60 17.18
C GLU A 121 -3.32 16.49 18.38
N ARG A 122 -2.49 15.98 19.30
CA ARG A 122 -1.94 16.74 20.43
C ARG A 122 -0.75 17.56 19.96
N CYS A 123 -0.69 18.83 20.35
CA CYS A 123 0.43 19.70 20.03
C CYS A 123 0.60 20.81 21.08
N GLU A 124 1.73 21.48 21.00
CA GLU A 124 2.08 22.61 21.85
C GLU A 124 1.73 23.92 21.14
N PHE A 125 1.02 24.80 21.82
CA PHE A 125 0.65 26.13 21.34
C PHE A 125 1.48 27.19 22.05
N GLN A 126 2.28 27.93 21.30
CA GLN A 126 3.11 29.02 21.80
C GLN A 126 2.33 30.34 21.85
N VAL A 127 2.17 30.88 23.06
CA VAL A 127 1.48 32.14 23.35
C VAL A 127 2.49 33.18 23.81
N GLY A 128 2.91 34.04 22.89
CA GLY A 128 3.98 35.01 23.13
C GLY A 128 5.35 34.31 23.27
N GLU A 129 6.29 34.96 23.95
CA GLU A 129 7.68 34.49 23.98
C GLU A 129 7.90 33.30 24.92
N ASN A 130 7.19 33.25 26.07
CA ASN A 130 7.54 32.36 27.19
C ASN A 130 6.42 31.41 27.68
N LYS A 131 5.25 31.36 27.03
CA LYS A 131 4.15 30.47 27.45
C LYS A 131 3.86 29.41 26.38
N ILE A 132 3.99 28.14 26.77
CA ILE A 132 3.58 26.99 25.95
C ILE A 132 2.37 26.35 26.64
N LEU A 133 1.36 25.98 25.85
CA LEU A 133 0.13 25.35 26.31
C LEU A 133 -0.10 24.04 25.55
N GLN A 134 -0.43 22.96 26.25
CA GLN A 134 -0.83 21.71 25.60
C GLN A 134 -2.25 21.85 25.05
N VAL A 135 -2.40 21.61 23.75
CA VAL A 135 -3.67 21.73 23.01
C VAL A 135 -3.95 20.50 22.17
N VAL A 136 -5.20 20.34 21.76
CA VAL A 136 -5.68 19.34 20.80
C VAL A 136 -6.31 20.05 19.62
N VAL A 137 -5.93 19.69 18.40
CA VAL A 137 -6.52 20.27 17.18
C VAL A 137 -7.95 19.78 17.01
N VAL A 138 -8.91 20.71 16.99
CA VAL A 138 -10.36 20.42 16.84
C VAL A 138 -10.80 20.58 15.39
N LYS A 139 -10.25 21.58 14.68
CA LYS A 139 -10.63 21.89 13.30
C LYS A 139 -9.42 22.35 12.50
N VAL A 140 -9.39 22.00 11.21
CA VAL A 140 -8.49 22.57 10.22
C VAL A 140 -9.33 23.39 9.25
N HIS A 141 -9.05 24.69 9.10
CA HIS A 141 -9.75 25.53 8.11
C HIS A 141 -9.13 25.30 6.72
N PRO A 142 -9.91 25.27 5.62
CA PRO A 142 -9.35 25.16 4.28
C PRO A 142 -8.33 26.27 3.97
N LEU A 143 -7.35 25.98 3.11
CA LEU A 143 -6.50 27.04 2.56
C LEU A 143 -7.36 27.98 1.72
N GLU A 144 -7.25 29.28 2.00
CA GLU A 144 -7.78 30.32 1.10
C GLU A 144 -7.08 30.19 -0.27
N PRO A 145 -7.81 30.11 -1.39
CA PRO A 145 -7.20 30.13 -2.71
C PRO A 145 -6.40 31.42 -2.87
N LYS A 146 -5.09 31.30 -3.12
CA LYS A 146 -4.29 32.48 -3.46
C LYS A 146 -4.69 32.95 -4.85
N GLU A 147 -5.32 34.11 -4.92
CA GLU A 147 -5.33 34.88 -6.16
C GLU A 147 -3.87 35.22 -6.52
N GLU A 148 -3.43 34.77 -7.70
CA GLU A 148 -2.06 34.98 -8.16
C GLU A 148 -1.85 36.43 -8.58
N LEU A 149 -1.49 37.29 -7.60
CA LEU A 149 -1.07 38.65 -7.89
C LEU A 149 0.27 38.64 -8.63
N SER A 150 0.16 38.82 -9.95
CA SER A 150 1.26 38.99 -10.89
C SER A 150 2.23 40.10 -10.46
N SER A 151 3.49 39.76 -10.25
CA SER A 151 4.58 40.73 -10.17
C SER A 151 5.47 40.63 -11.42
N GLU A 152 5.07 41.31 -12.49
CA GLU A 152 5.97 41.56 -13.62
C GLU A 152 7.17 42.39 -13.15
N LYS A 153 8.39 41.92 -13.41
CA LYS A 153 9.55 42.81 -13.63
C LYS A 153 10.37 42.32 -14.82
N LYS A 154 10.17 43.00 -15.95
CA LYS A 154 11.06 42.96 -17.11
C LYS A 154 12.34 43.72 -16.78
N THR A 155 13.49 43.17 -17.15
CA THR A 155 14.68 43.93 -17.53
C THR A 155 15.29 43.27 -18.75
N ASP A 156 15.49 44.06 -19.80
CA ASP A 156 16.01 43.67 -21.11
C ASP A 156 17.56 43.72 -21.14
N GLY A 157 18.20 43.00 -22.06
CA GLY A 157 19.66 43.08 -22.30
C GLY A 157 20.38 41.76 -22.65
N THR A 158 20.57 41.51 -23.96
CA THR A 158 21.88 41.31 -24.65
C THR A 158 23.11 41.08 -23.74
N CYS A 159 24.01 40.11 -23.92
CA CYS A 159 24.28 39.07 -24.94
C CYS A 159 24.92 37.82 -24.24
N ASP A 160 25.43 36.75 -24.88
CA ASP A 160 25.76 36.44 -26.28
C ASP A 160 25.72 34.91 -26.54
N SER A 161 26.08 34.43 -27.74
CA SER A 161 26.40 33.02 -28.01
C SER A 161 27.28 32.83 -29.27
N PRO A 162 28.51 32.31 -29.15
CA PRO A 162 29.22 31.77 -30.29
C PRO A 162 28.89 30.27 -30.47
N SER A 163 28.26 29.96 -31.59
CA SER A 163 28.24 28.59 -32.14
C SER A 163 29.66 28.17 -32.54
N SER A 164 29.91 26.86 -32.62
CA SER A 164 30.99 26.31 -33.44
C SER A 164 30.61 24.91 -33.87
N ASP A 165 30.17 24.81 -35.12
CA ASP A 165 29.67 23.60 -35.76
C ASP A 165 30.81 22.63 -36.09
N LYS A 166 30.49 21.32 -36.14
CA LYS A 166 31.01 20.49 -37.23
C LYS A 166 30.11 19.30 -37.53
N GLU A 167 29.50 19.33 -38.71
CA GLU A 167 28.78 18.19 -39.29
C GLU A 167 29.73 17.07 -39.71
N ASN A 168 29.22 15.84 -39.79
CA ASN A 168 29.24 15.12 -41.07
C ASN A 168 28.12 14.05 -41.15
N SER A 169 27.39 14.08 -42.27
CA SER A 169 26.57 13.01 -42.89
C SER A 169 27.22 11.62 -42.81
N SER A 170 26.56 10.46 -42.92
CA SER A 170 25.49 9.97 -43.82
C SER A 170 25.33 8.45 -43.49
N GLN A 171 24.39 7.61 -43.96
CA GLN A 171 23.23 7.72 -44.87
C GLN A 171 22.25 6.55 -44.57
N VAL A 172 21.08 6.62 -45.19
CA VAL A 172 19.90 5.75 -45.08
C VAL A 172 20.11 4.33 -45.65
N ALA A 173 19.31 3.34 -45.20
CA ALA A 173 18.43 2.45 -46.03
C ALA A 173 18.50 0.91 -45.87
N HIS A 174 17.29 0.32 -45.83
CA HIS A 174 16.81 -0.99 -46.34
C HIS A 174 17.20 -2.36 -45.71
N GLU A 175 16.19 -2.95 -45.05
CA GLU A 175 15.49 -4.21 -45.39
C GLU A 175 16.12 -5.64 -45.38
N SER A 176 15.40 -6.52 -44.65
CA SER A 176 14.85 -7.83 -45.09
C SER A 176 15.62 -9.17 -44.99
N LEU A 177 15.05 -10.05 -44.11
CA LEU A 177 14.78 -11.50 -44.25
C LEU A 177 15.93 -12.54 -44.36
N GLY A 178 15.87 -13.62 -43.55
CA GLY A 178 16.52 -14.92 -43.89
C GLY A 178 16.96 -15.88 -42.76
N ILE A 179 16.06 -16.76 -42.29
CA ILE A 179 16.19 -18.24 -42.08
C ILE A 179 17.52 -18.84 -41.51
N GLU A 180 17.43 -19.48 -40.31
CA GLU A 180 17.88 -20.84 -39.83
C GLU A 180 19.03 -21.64 -40.51
N PRO A 181 19.66 -22.71 -39.92
CA PRO A 181 19.67 -23.24 -38.53
C PRO A 181 21.04 -23.78 -37.96
N CYS A 182 21.00 -24.26 -36.70
CA CYS A 182 21.62 -25.53 -36.19
C CYS A 182 23.10 -25.72 -35.74
N ASN A 183 23.20 -26.35 -34.55
CA ASN A 183 24.10 -27.43 -34.10
C ASN A 183 25.56 -27.18 -33.65
N LYS A 184 25.82 -27.52 -32.37
CA LYS A 184 26.68 -28.66 -32.00
C LYS A 184 26.34 -29.24 -30.61
N ILE A 185 26.64 -30.53 -30.44
CA ILE A 185 26.26 -31.42 -29.32
C ILE A 185 27.49 -31.76 -28.48
N GLU A 186 27.26 -32.12 -27.21
CA GLU A 186 27.97 -33.09 -26.31
C GLU A 186 27.91 -32.53 -24.86
N GLU A 187 27.22 -33.15 -23.90
CA GLU A 187 27.52 -34.43 -23.21
C GLU A 187 28.97 -34.51 -22.68
N SER A 188 29.28 -34.96 -21.45
CA SER A 188 28.47 -35.41 -20.32
C SER A 188 29.34 -35.46 -19.04
N LYS A 189 28.75 -35.33 -17.84
CA LYS A 189 28.90 -36.28 -16.71
C LYS A 189 28.24 -35.80 -15.43
N ARG A 190 27.73 -36.78 -14.67
CA ARG A 190 27.26 -36.65 -13.29
C ARG A 190 28.48 -36.77 -12.37
N ASP A 191 28.38 -36.21 -11.16
CA ASP A 191 28.63 -37.03 -9.98
C ASP A 191 27.91 -36.47 -8.75
N SER A 192 27.44 -37.39 -7.92
CA SER A 192 26.74 -37.12 -6.67
C SER A 192 27.71 -37.07 -5.50
N ASN A 193 27.62 -36.04 -4.65
CA ASN A 193 27.79 -36.31 -3.21
C ASN A 193 27.16 -35.26 -2.29
N THR A 194 26.64 -35.77 -1.17
CA THR A 194 26.08 -34.99 -0.06
C THR A 194 27.18 -34.49 0.89
N SER A 195 27.14 -33.24 1.33
CA SER A 195 27.24 -32.87 2.76
C SER A 195 27.36 -31.35 3.03
N ASP A 196 26.54 -30.90 3.97
CA ASP A 196 26.79 -29.92 5.05
C ASP A 196 27.19 -28.45 4.80
N ARG A 197 26.63 -27.61 5.70
CA ARG A 197 27.15 -26.36 6.27
C ARG A 197 27.59 -25.18 5.39
N ALA A 198 26.66 -24.23 5.31
CA ALA A 198 26.79 -22.88 5.84
C ALA A 198 28.21 -22.24 5.92
N ARG A 199 28.47 -21.28 5.02
CA ARG A 199 29.08 -19.94 5.26
C ARG A 199 29.51 -19.30 3.93
N ARG A 200 28.62 -18.54 3.30
CA ARG A 200 29.01 -17.55 2.27
C ARG A 200 28.33 -16.21 2.54
N SER A 201 29.07 -15.35 3.23
CA SER A 201 28.75 -13.92 3.34
C SER A 201 28.60 -13.32 1.93
N PRO A 202 27.60 -12.44 1.68
CA PRO A 202 27.45 -11.78 0.38
C PRO A 202 28.73 -11.04 -0.01
N ARG A 203 29.35 -11.46 -1.11
CA ARG A 203 30.53 -10.80 -1.66
C ARG A 203 30.12 -9.38 -2.11
N LYS A 204 30.82 -8.36 -1.59
CA LYS A 204 30.53 -6.94 -1.81
C LYS A 204 30.33 -6.61 -3.30
N LEU A 205 29.29 -5.84 -3.60
CA LEU A 205 29.12 -5.17 -4.89
C LEU A 205 30.18 -4.08 -5.07
N PRO A 206 30.64 -3.81 -6.31
CA PRO A 206 31.67 -2.82 -6.56
C PRO A 206 31.19 -1.38 -6.32
N THR A 207 32.02 -0.60 -5.64
CA THR A 207 31.80 0.82 -5.35
C THR A 207 32.00 1.66 -6.61
N SER A 208 30.96 2.37 -7.08
CA SER A 208 31.03 3.77 -7.56
C SER A 208 29.79 4.15 -8.41
N LEU A 209 28.72 4.53 -7.73
CA LEU A 209 27.99 5.74 -8.10
C LEU A 209 27.80 6.53 -6.81
N LYS A 210 28.53 7.64 -6.68
CA LYS A 210 28.43 8.54 -5.53
C LYS A 210 27.12 9.32 -5.62
N LYS A 211 26.01 8.63 -5.36
CA LYS A 211 24.68 9.22 -5.23
C LYS A 211 24.78 10.28 -4.15
N GLU A 212 24.68 11.55 -4.54
CA GLU A 212 24.66 12.64 -3.59
C GLU A 212 23.47 12.41 -2.65
N GLU A 213 23.77 12.09 -1.39
CA GLU A 213 22.78 12.05 -0.33
C GLU A 213 22.35 13.49 -0.05
N LYS A 214 21.40 13.98 -0.86
CA LYS A 214 20.73 15.26 -0.65
C LYS A 214 20.19 15.25 0.78
N LYS A 215 20.89 16.00 1.66
CA LYS A 215 20.55 16.13 3.08
C LYS A 215 19.07 16.45 3.19
N TRP A 216 18.29 15.49 3.71
CA TRP A 216 16.85 15.59 3.66
C TRP A 216 16.38 16.78 4.50
N VAL A 217 15.62 17.68 3.89
CA VAL A 217 15.06 18.87 4.54
C VAL A 217 13.60 18.58 4.86
N HIS A 218 13.20 18.86 6.10
CA HIS A 218 11.81 18.73 6.50
C HIS A 218 10.91 19.63 5.63
N PRO A 219 9.81 19.11 5.06
CA PRO A 219 8.83 19.92 4.35
C PRO A 219 8.38 21.10 5.21
N LYS A 220 8.25 22.29 4.61
CA LYS A 220 7.61 23.41 5.32
C LYS A 220 6.13 23.08 5.49
N PHE A 221 5.59 23.37 6.66
CA PHE A 221 4.15 23.27 6.88
C PHE A 221 3.39 24.15 5.88
N LEU A 222 2.22 23.68 5.49
CA LEU A 222 1.28 24.48 4.70
C LEU A 222 0.59 25.49 5.63
N PRO A 223 0.27 26.72 5.15
CA PRO A 223 -0.21 27.84 5.97
C PRO A 223 -1.71 27.70 6.32
N TYR A 224 -2.06 26.55 6.88
CA TYR A 224 -3.38 26.27 7.45
C TYR A 224 -3.59 27.04 8.75
N LYS A 225 -4.84 27.44 8.99
CA LYS A 225 -5.31 27.93 10.29
C LYS A 225 -6.06 26.81 11.00
N TYR A 226 -5.98 26.76 12.32
CA TYR A 226 -6.54 25.70 13.14
C TYR A 226 -7.44 26.26 14.25
N ASP A 227 -8.47 25.51 14.64
CA ASP A 227 -9.12 25.72 15.93
C ASP A 227 -8.58 24.66 16.89
N VAL A 228 -8.06 25.09 18.04
CA VAL A 228 -7.39 24.22 19.02
C VAL A 228 -8.06 24.33 20.38
N LYS A 229 -8.26 23.20 21.07
CA LYS A 229 -8.81 23.12 22.42
C LYS A 229 -7.68 22.98 23.43
N LEU A 230 -7.67 23.82 24.46
CA LEU A 230 -6.75 23.67 25.59
C LEU A 230 -7.02 22.36 26.34
N GLN A 231 -5.97 21.68 26.81
CA GLN A 231 -6.13 20.41 27.53
C GLN A 231 -6.52 20.61 29.01
N GLU A 232 -6.07 21.72 29.63
CA GLU A 232 -6.34 22.04 31.04
C GLU A 232 -7.65 22.82 31.25
N GLU A 233 -8.03 23.63 30.26
CA GLU A 233 -9.23 24.46 30.27
C GLU A 233 -10.09 24.08 29.06
N ASP A 234 -11.39 23.82 29.21
CA ASP A 234 -12.26 23.48 28.06
C ASP A 234 -12.64 24.71 27.23
N LYS A 235 -11.61 25.36 26.68
CA LYS A 235 -11.67 26.57 25.86
C LYS A 235 -11.08 26.29 24.50
N ILE A 236 -11.78 26.74 23.47
CA ILE A 236 -11.35 26.65 22.07
C ILE A 236 -10.77 27.99 21.64
N ILE A 237 -9.57 27.97 21.08
CA ILE A 237 -8.90 29.11 20.48
C ILE A 237 -8.97 28.93 18.97
N SER A 238 -9.63 29.86 18.29
CA SER A 238 -9.91 29.76 16.85
C SER A 238 -8.88 30.49 15.99
N ASN A 239 -8.74 30.04 14.74
CA ASN A 239 -7.88 30.62 13.70
C ASN A 239 -6.38 30.74 14.07
N VAL A 240 -5.86 29.82 14.88
CA VAL A 240 -4.44 29.75 15.24
C VAL A 240 -3.59 29.45 14.00
N PRO A 241 -2.55 30.25 13.69
CA PRO A 241 -1.67 30.00 12.56
C PRO A 241 -0.69 28.84 12.86
N VAL A 242 -0.22 28.17 11.80
CA VAL A 242 0.63 26.98 11.93
C VAL A 242 1.99 27.29 12.58
N GLU A 243 2.48 28.52 12.44
CA GLU A 243 3.74 28.99 13.02
C GLU A 243 3.73 29.06 14.56
N SER A 244 2.54 29.11 15.18
CA SER A 244 2.37 29.09 16.64
C SER A 244 2.17 27.67 17.20
N LEU A 245 2.12 26.65 16.35
CA LEU A 245 1.90 25.26 16.74
C LEU A 245 3.17 24.43 16.56
N ILE A 246 3.59 23.76 17.63
CA ILE A 246 4.74 22.87 17.68
C ILE A 246 4.22 21.45 17.90
N ARG A 247 4.59 20.54 17.01
CA ARG A 247 4.22 19.13 17.10
C ARG A 247 5.03 18.46 18.23
N SER A 248 4.35 17.98 19.26
CA SER A 248 4.96 17.35 20.44
C SER A 248 5.34 15.89 20.19
N GLU A 249 4.47 15.12 19.54
CA GLU A 249 4.72 13.70 19.22
C GLU A 249 5.34 13.51 17.83
N ARG A 250 6.25 12.55 17.70
CA ARG A 250 6.94 12.28 16.43
C ARG A 250 5.95 11.68 15.40
N PRO A 251 5.86 12.19 14.17
CA PRO A 251 5.09 11.57 13.10
C PRO A 251 5.51 10.12 12.81
N PRO A 252 4.58 9.23 12.43
CA PRO A 252 4.91 7.86 12.05
C PRO A 252 5.91 7.85 10.90
N ASN A 253 6.89 6.94 10.99
CA ASN A 253 7.87 6.78 9.93
C ASN A 253 7.24 6.09 8.69
N LYS A 254 7.92 6.13 7.54
CA LYS A 254 7.40 5.59 6.28
C LYS A 254 7.15 4.07 6.31
N GLU A 255 7.86 3.31 7.14
CA GLU A 255 7.67 1.86 7.26
C GLU A 255 6.43 1.54 8.11
N ILE A 256 6.26 2.21 9.24
CA ILE A 256 5.04 2.14 10.06
C ILE A 256 3.81 2.55 9.23
N LEU A 257 3.92 3.60 8.41
CA LEU A 257 2.85 3.98 7.48
C LEU A 257 2.63 2.94 6.36
N ARG A 258 3.69 2.32 5.83
CA ARG A 258 3.60 1.22 4.85
C ARG A 258 2.86 0.01 5.43
N TYR A 259 3.21 -0.40 6.64
CA TYR A 259 2.53 -1.46 7.39
C TYR A 259 1.07 -1.09 7.63
N PHE A 260 0.77 0.11 8.13
CA PHE A 260 -0.60 0.56 8.36
C PHE A 260 -1.47 0.48 7.10
N ILE A 261 -0.97 0.94 5.96
CA ILE A 261 -1.70 0.89 4.68
C ILE A 261 -1.97 -0.57 4.29
N ARG A 262 -0.99 -1.46 4.35
CA ARG A 262 -1.14 -2.87 3.97
C ARG A 262 -1.98 -3.67 4.96
N HIS A 263 -1.90 -3.35 6.25
CA HIS A 263 -2.68 -3.99 7.29
C HIS A 263 -4.17 -3.72 7.10
N ASN A 264 -4.55 -2.48 6.77
CA ASN A 264 -5.94 -2.03 6.72
C ASN A 264 -6.56 -1.99 5.31
N SER A 265 -5.79 -2.26 4.26
CA SER A 265 -6.29 -2.23 2.87
C SER A 265 -5.69 -3.32 1.97
N MET A 266 -6.41 -3.66 0.91
CA MET A 266 -6.03 -4.65 -0.10
C MET A 266 -6.15 -4.06 -1.50
N ARG A 267 -5.32 -4.55 -2.43
CA ARG A 267 -5.31 -4.07 -3.80
C ARG A 267 -6.22 -4.92 -4.70
N MET A 268 -7.27 -4.32 -5.24
CA MET A 268 -8.28 -5.02 -6.04
C MET A 268 -7.86 -5.14 -7.50
N GLY A 269 -7.23 -6.27 -7.83
CA GLY A 269 -6.84 -6.64 -9.20
C GLY A 269 -5.33 -6.68 -9.43
N MET A 270 -4.94 -7.17 -10.62
CA MET A 270 -3.53 -7.41 -10.96
C MET A 270 -2.85 -6.27 -11.72
N GLY A 271 -3.61 -5.28 -12.22
CA GLY A 271 -3.08 -4.19 -13.04
C GLY A 271 -2.28 -3.14 -12.25
N GLU A 272 -1.40 -2.39 -12.92
CA GLU A 272 -0.59 -1.32 -12.32
C GLU A 272 -1.41 -0.15 -11.77
N ASN A 273 -2.68 0.00 -12.18
CA ASN A 273 -3.63 1.00 -11.70
C ASN A 273 -4.75 0.41 -10.83
N ALA A 274 -4.61 -0.83 -10.35
CA ALA A 274 -5.60 -1.47 -9.47
C ALA A 274 -5.78 -0.64 -8.17
N PRO A 275 -7.04 -0.33 -7.78
CA PRO A 275 -7.31 0.51 -6.63
C PRO A 275 -7.03 -0.22 -5.31
N TRP A 276 -6.61 0.54 -4.30
CA TRP A 276 -6.60 0.12 -2.90
C TRP A 276 -8.01 0.23 -2.33
N VAL A 277 -8.49 -0.84 -1.70
CA VAL A 277 -9.78 -0.91 -1.01
C VAL A 277 -9.51 -1.17 0.47
N VAL A 278 -10.13 -0.36 1.32
CA VAL A 278 -10.00 -0.44 2.78
C VAL A 278 -11.02 -1.47 3.28
N GLU A 279 -10.71 -2.18 4.36
CA GLU A 279 -11.61 -3.16 4.94
C GLU A 279 -12.99 -2.58 5.30
N ASP A 280 -14.07 -3.29 4.99
CA ASP A 280 -15.46 -2.83 5.16
C ASP A 280 -15.77 -2.38 6.60
N SER A 281 -15.18 -3.06 7.59
CA SER A 281 -15.26 -2.72 9.02
C SER A 281 -14.78 -1.28 9.31
N LEU A 282 -13.69 -0.87 8.66
CA LEU A 282 -13.08 0.46 8.78
C LEU A 282 -13.77 1.50 7.90
N VAL A 283 -14.26 1.10 6.71
CA VAL A 283 -15.13 1.93 5.86
C VAL A 283 -16.37 2.37 6.65
N GLN A 284 -17.00 1.44 7.37
CA GLN A 284 -18.13 1.71 8.26
C GLN A 284 -17.72 2.53 9.50
N LYS A 285 -16.66 2.12 10.24
CA LYS A 285 -16.16 2.83 11.44
C LYS A 285 -15.91 4.32 11.19
N TYR A 286 -15.33 4.66 10.03
CA TYR A 286 -14.91 6.02 9.71
C TYR A 286 -15.83 6.77 8.74
N SER A 287 -16.87 6.11 8.22
CA SER A 287 -17.76 6.60 7.16
C SER A 287 -16.96 7.11 5.95
N LEU A 288 -16.05 6.27 5.45
CA LEU A 288 -15.14 6.67 4.37
C LEU A 288 -15.94 6.94 3.07
N PRO A 289 -15.75 8.09 2.41
CA PRO A 289 -16.48 8.40 1.18
C PRO A 289 -16.01 7.51 0.04
N SER A 290 -16.93 6.77 -0.59
CA SER A 290 -16.62 6.07 -1.82
C SER A 290 -16.36 7.06 -2.96
N LYS A 291 -15.23 6.90 -3.64
CA LYS A 291 -14.85 7.71 -4.82
C LYS A 291 -15.43 7.15 -6.12
N PHE A 292 -16.10 5.99 -6.04
CA PHE A 292 -16.93 5.43 -7.10
C PHE A 292 -18.39 5.43 -6.61
N SER A 293 -19.35 5.64 -7.52
CA SER A 293 -20.76 5.41 -7.18
C SER A 293 -20.97 3.95 -6.79
N ASP A 294 -21.82 3.69 -5.78
CA ASP A 294 -22.08 2.35 -5.24
C ASP A 294 -22.47 1.33 -6.31
N PHE A 295 -23.08 1.81 -7.40
CA PHE A 295 -23.40 1.06 -8.61
C PHE A 295 -22.21 0.31 -9.24
N LEU A 296 -20.97 0.82 -9.11
CA LEU A 296 -19.75 0.18 -9.64
C LEU A 296 -19.07 -0.76 -8.64
N LEU A 297 -19.46 -0.69 -7.36
CA LEU A 297 -18.84 -1.45 -6.26
C LEU A 297 -19.78 -2.49 -5.64
N SER A 298 -21.01 -2.63 -6.15
CA SER A 298 -21.95 -3.67 -5.73
C SER A 298 -21.23 -5.02 -5.66
N PRO A 299 -21.13 -5.64 -4.46
CA PRO A 299 -20.47 -6.92 -4.35
C PRO A 299 -21.30 -7.92 -5.14
N TYR A 300 -20.72 -8.45 -6.22
CA TYR A 300 -21.20 -9.70 -6.78
C TYR A 300 -21.08 -10.72 -5.65
N LYS A 301 -22.22 -11.10 -5.05
CA LYS A 301 -22.25 -12.17 -4.06
C LYS A 301 -21.57 -13.36 -4.73
N PRO A 302 -20.44 -13.87 -4.22
CA PRO A 302 -19.91 -15.11 -4.76
C PRO A 302 -21.04 -16.14 -4.64
N PRO A 303 -21.33 -16.92 -5.70
CA PRO A 303 -22.33 -17.97 -5.60
C PRO A 303 -21.95 -18.85 -4.40
N LYS A 304 -22.97 -19.33 -3.67
CA LYS A 304 -22.72 -20.35 -2.66
C LYS A 304 -22.15 -21.56 -3.39
N TRP A 305 -20.88 -21.85 -3.17
CA TRP A 305 -20.27 -23.09 -3.61
C TRP A 305 -21.04 -24.24 -2.96
N THR A 306 -21.83 -24.93 -3.77
CA THR A 306 -22.31 -26.29 -3.52
C THR A 306 -21.30 -27.26 -4.13
N GLU A 307 -21.18 -28.46 -3.57
CA GLU A 307 -20.10 -29.41 -3.87
C GLU A 307 -20.15 -30.01 -5.30
N ASP A 308 -21.13 -29.62 -6.11
CA ASP A 308 -21.40 -30.18 -7.44
C ASP A 308 -20.64 -29.50 -8.63
N ASP A 309 -19.98 -28.36 -8.42
CA ASP A 309 -19.37 -27.56 -9.50
C ASP A 309 -17.98 -28.06 -9.98
N GLU A 310 -17.54 -29.25 -9.58
CA GLU A 310 -16.22 -29.81 -9.91
C GLU A 310 -16.06 -30.23 -11.40
N CYS A 311 -17.08 -30.00 -12.24
CA CYS A 311 -17.12 -30.52 -13.61
C CYS A 311 -17.70 -29.54 -14.66
N ASN A 312 -16.93 -28.50 -15.02
CA ASN A 312 -16.63 -28.12 -16.43
C ASN A 312 -15.86 -26.80 -16.58
N GLY A 313 -14.74 -26.82 -17.29
CA GLY A 313 -13.97 -25.60 -17.61
C GLY A 313 -14.65 -24.68 -18.63
N LYS A 314 -15.41 -23.66 -18.17
CA LYS A 314 -16.03 -22.63 -19.04
C LYS A 314 -16.02 -21.18 -18.51
N GLU A 315 -15.14 -20.79 -17.59
CA GLU A 315 -15.11 -19.39 -17.09
C GLU A 315 -14.21 -18.39 -17.84
N MET A 316 -13.29 -18.85 -18.72
CA MET A 316 -12.39 -17.94 -19.45
C MET A 316 -13.09 -17.09 -20.53
N TYR A 317 -14.25 -17.51 -21.04
CA TYR A 317 -14.93 -16.80 -22.13
C TYR A 317 -15.78 -15.61 -21.69
N LEU A 318 -16.34 -15.63 -20.47
CA LEU A 318 -17.24 -14.57 -20.02
C LEU A 318 -16.48 -13.31 -19.57
N PHE A 319 -15.32 -13.47 -18.93
CA PHE A 319 -14.43 -12.36 -18.58
C PHE A 319 -13.96 -11.57 -19.82
N ALA A 320 -13.60 -12.26 -20.91
CA ALA A 320 -13.19 -11.62 -22.15
C ALA A 320 -14.32 -10.80 -22.80
N LEU A 321 -15.55 -11.33 -22.81
CA LEU A 321 -16.71 -10.69 -23.43
C LEU A 321 -17.17 -9.40 -22.71
N VAL A 322 -17.00 -9.32 -21.38
CA VAL A 322 -17.27 -8.10 -20.61
C VAL A 322 -16.19 -7.03 -20.87
N PHE A 323 -14.91 -7.42 -20.89
CA PHE A 323 -13.80 -6.49 -21.17
C PHE A 323 -13.87 -5.90 -22.58
N VAL A 324 -14.18 -6.72 -23.59
CA VAL A 324 -14.34 -6.27 -24.99
C VAL A 324 -15.55 -5.33 -25.16
N LYS A 325 -16.63 -5.51 -24.37
CA LYS A 325 -17.77 -4.57 -24.36
C LYS A 325 -17.45 -3.23 -23.71
N MET A 326 -16.54 -3.17 -22.73
CA MET A 326 -16.13 -1.91 -22.11
C MET A 326 -15.26 -1.05 -23.02
N GLN A 327 -14.34 -1.63 -23.80
CA GLN A 327 -13.46 -0.87 -24.70
C GLN A 327 -14.19 -0.21 -25.89
N LYS A 328 -15.38 -0.70 -26.30
CA LYS A 328 -16.14 -0.16 -27.44
C LYS A 328 -17.06 1.04 -27.13
N LYS A 329 -17.08 1.56 -25.90
CA LYS A 329 -17.94 2.70 -25.50
C LYS A 329 -17.24 4.07 -25.36
N TYR A 330 -15.94 4.14 -25.61
CA TYR A 330 -15.18 5.41 -25.65
C TYR A 330 -14.29 5.50 -26.90
N ILE A 331 -14.96 5.64 -28.06
CA ILE A 331 -14.37 6.29 -29.24
C ILE A 331 -15.36 7.40 -29.63
N PRO A 332 -15.01 8.69 -29.48
CA PRO A 332 -15.84 9.76 -30.03
C PRO A 332 -15.76 9.69 -31.57
N SER A 333 -16.91 9.64 -32.24
CA SER A 333 -16.97 9.79 -33.69
C SER A 333 -16.48 11.18 -34.07
N ALA A 334 -15.41 11.24 -34.87
CA ALA A 334 -14.79 12.48 -35.32
C ALA A 334 -15.01 12.66 -36.83
N LYS A 335 -15.99 13.50 -37.16
CA LYS A 335 -16.35 14.05 -38.49
C LYS A 335 -16.92 13.07 -39.51
#